data_AF-A0A448XNV3-F1
#
_entry.id   AF-A0A448XNV3-F1
#
_cell.length_a   1.000
_cell.length_b   1.000
_cell.length_c   1.000
_cell.angle_alpha   90.00
_cell.angle_beta   90.00
_cell.angle_gamma   90.00
#
_symmetry.space_group_name_H-M   'P 1'
#
loop_
_entity.id
_entity.type
_entity.pdbx_description
1 polymer ?
#
loop_
_entity_poly.entity_id
_entity_poly.type
_entity_poly.pdbx_seq_one_letter_code
_entity_poly.pdbx_strand_id
1 'polypeptide(L)'
;MTLVSAFIIANVPHAYLLGDCIECMACSDNVIRAGLTTKFKDVNCLLAMLDYTPRAPNNLLFPGFSIKPNLTGVVNEADVTWTRFAPDIEDFAIDKLSLNLVNFIHYST
;
A
#
# COMPACT_ATOMS: atom_id res chain seq x y z
N MET A 1 8.19 0.98 14.81
CA MET A 1 8.26 1.55 13.45
C MET A 1 6.83 1.81 13.00
N THR A 2 6.45 3.07 12.77
CA THR A 2 5.10 3.43 12.31
C THR A 2 5.00 3.05 10.83
N LEU A 3 4.00 2.23 10.49
CA LEU A 3 3.73 1.92 9.08
C LEU A 3 3.03 3.13 8.44
N VAL A 4 3.52 3.53 7.27
CA VAL A 4 2.91 4.56 6.46
C VAL A 4 2.45 3.91 5.16
N SER A 5 1.29 4.32 4.68
CA SER A 5 0.65 3.83 3.46
C SER A 5 0.25 5.01 2.61
N ALA A 6 0.28 4.81 1.29
CA ALA A 6 -0.17 5.76 0.29
C ALA A 6 -1.00 5.01 -0.75
N PHE A 7 -2.00 5.68 -1.31
CA PHE A 7 -2.76 5.17 -2.45
C PHE A 7 -2.51 6.08 -3.65
N ILE A 8 -2.06 5.48 -4.74
CA ILE A 8 -1.68 6.22 -5.94
C ILE A 8 -2.73 5.95 -7.01
N ILE A 9 -3.50 6.99 -7.33
CA ILE A 9 -4.50 6.92 -8.39
C ILE A 9 -3.84 7.00 -9.78
N ALA A 10 -4.58 6.60 -10.80
CA ALA A 10 -4.15 6.71 -12.19
C ALA A 10 -3.77 8.14 -12.58
N ASN A 11 -2.88 8.27 -13.58
CA ASN A 11 -2.46 9.53 -14.19
C ASN A 11 -1.71 10.51 -13.28
N VAL A 12 -1.17 10.01 -12.17
CA VAL A 12 -0.40 10.81 -11.21
C VAL A 12 1.05 10.34 -11.22
N PRO A 13 2.01 11.22 -11.54
CA PRO A 13 3.43 10.89 -11.48
C PRO A 13 3.84 10.52 -10.06
N HIS A 14 4.58 9.43 -9.94
CA HIS A 14 5.19 8.99 -8.69
C HIS A 14 6.48 8.22 -8.97
N ALA A 15 7.34 8.12 -7.96
CA ALA A 15 8.57 7.35 -8.02
C ALA A 15 8.94 6.88 -6.61
N TYR A 16 9.29 5.60 -6.47
CA TYR A 16 9.90 5.08 -5.26
C TYR A 16 11.41 5.37 -5.27
N LEU A 17 11.93 5.93 -4.18
CA LEU A 17 13.31 6.41 -4.11
C LEU A 17 14.20 5.55 -3.19
N LEU A 18 13.65 5.07 -2.07
CA LEU A 18 14.39 4.44 -0.97
C LEU A 18 13.43 3.62 -0.10
N GLY A 19 13.92 2.50 0.45
CA GLY A 19 13.26 1.71 1.48
C GLY A 19 12.59 0.45 0.95
N ASP A 20 12.04 -0.33 1.87
CA ASP A 20 11.27 -1.55 1.57
C ASP A 20 9.78 -1.24 1.63
N CYS A 21 9.02 -1.71 0.62
CA CYS A 21 7.57 -1.54 0.59
C CYS A 21 6.87 -2.79 0.09
N ILE A 22 5.61 -2.92 0.49
CA ILE A 22 4.65 -3.83 -0.13
C ILE A 22 3.83 -2.98 -1.09
N GLU A 23 3.81 -3.38 -2.36
CA GLU A 23 3.02 -2.75 -3.40
C GLU A 23 1.93 -3.71 -3.87
N CYS A 24 0.70 -3.21 -4.00
CA CYS A 24 -0.42 -3.92 -4.59
C CYS A 24 -1.06 -3.01 -5.64
N MET A 25 -1.35 -3.58 -6.80
CA MET A 25 -1.84 -2.86 -7.96
C MET A 25 -2.86 -3.71 -8.70
N ALA A 26 -3.73 -3.05 -9.48
CA ALA A 26 -4.55 -3.72 -10.48
C ALA A 26 -3.66 -4.51 -11.45
N CYS A 27 -4.21 -5.56 -12.07
CA CYS A 27 -3.47 -6.40 -13.01
C CYS A 27 -3.18 -5.65 -14.31
N SER A 28 -2.09 -4.86 -14.35
CA SER A 28 -1.69 -4.05 -15.50
C SER A 28 -0.18 -3.76 -15.48
N ASP A 29 0.48 -3.87 -16.63
CA ASP A 29 1.88 -3.44 -16.79
C ASP A 29 2.00 -2.11 -17.56
N ASN A 30 0.90 -1.37 -17.69
CA ASN A 30 0.88 -0.11 -18.42
C ASN A 30 1.62 0.98 -17.64
N VAL A 31 2.76 1.45 -18.19
CA VAL A 31 3.59 2.47 -17.55
C VAL A 31 3.99 3.55 -18.54
N ILE A 32 3.52 4.78 -18.32
CA ILE A 32 4.03 5.99 -18.98
C ILE A 32 5.11 6.63 -18.09
N ARG A 33 6.33 6.73 -18.61
CA ARG A 33 7.51 7.15 -17.84
C ARG A 33 7.78 8.65 -18.01
N ALA A 34 7.96 9.35 -16.91
CA ALA A 34 8.27 10.79 -16.89
C ALA A 34 9.78 11.12 -16.79
N GLY A 35 10.61 10.19 -16.28
CA GLY A 35 12.02 10.47 -16.03
C GLY A 35 12.72 9.36 -15.25
N LEU A 36 13.91 9.66 -14.71
CA LEU A 36 14.73 8.74 -13.89
C LEU A 36 14.97 7.36 -14.54
N THR A 37 15.02 7.33 -15.86
CA THR A 37 15.12 6.09 -16.62
C THR A 37 15.70 6.30 -18.01
N THR A 38 16.48 5.33 -18.47
CA THR A 38 16.97 5.22 -19.84
C THR A 38 15.95 4.58 -20.79
N LYS A 39 14.87 3.97 -20.25
CA LYS A 39 13.80 3.34 -21.06
C LYS A 39 12.96 4.36 -21.85
N PHE A 40 12.12 3.85 -22.75
CA PHE A 40 11.21 4.65 -23.57
C PHE A 40 10.27 5.52 -22.71
N LYS A 41 10.06 6.75 -23.18
CA LYS A 41 9.23 7.78 -22.56
C LYS A 41 8.30 8.34 -23.63
N ASP A 42 7.01 8.02 -23.54
CA ASP A 42 5.99 8.60 -24.40
C ASP A 42 5.58 9.98 -23.84
N VAL A 43 6.30 11.02 -24.25
CA VAL A 43 6.11 12.38 -23.71
C VAL A 43 4.74 12.95 -24.07
N ASN A 44 4.23 12.66 -25.26
CA ASN A 44 2.95 13.19 -25.70
C ASN A 44 1.79 12.54 -24.93
N CYS A 45 1.83 11.21 -24.75
CA CYS A 45 0.83 10.51 -23.94
C CYS A 45 0.87 11.01 -22.48
N LEU A 46 2.07 11.18 -21.92
CA LEU A 46 2.25 11.74 -20.58
C LEU A 46 1.55 13.09 -20.46
N LEU A 47 1.90 14.07 -21.30
CA LEU A 47 1.33 15.41 -21.22
C LEU A 47 -0.19 15.44 -21.39
N ALA A 48 -0.75 14.52 -22.18
CA ALA A 48 -2.18 14.43 -22.45
C ALA A 48 -2.99 13.80 -21.30
N MET A 49 -2.42 12.85 -20.56
CA MET A 49 -3.17 12.10 -19.53
C MET A 49 -3.04 12.67 -18.12
N LEU A 50 -2.00 13.48 -17.84
CA LEU A 50 -1.66 13.95 -16.49
C LEU A 50 -2.78 14.71 -15.79
N ASP A 51 -3.00 14.38 -14.51
CA ASP A 51 -3.73 15.25 -13.58
C ASP A 51 -2.75 16.28 -12.97
N TYR A 52 -2.92 17.55 -13.33
CA TYR A 52 -2.11 18.67 -12.83
C TYR A 52 -2.64 19.29 -11.53
N THR A 53 -3.64 18.69 -10.89
CA THR A 53 -4.18 19.18 -9.62
C THR A 53 -3.12 19.05 -8.51
N PRO A 54 -2.72 20.15 -7.85
CA PRO A 54 -1.71 20.10 -6.81
C PRO A 54 -2.22 19.34 -5.59
N ARG A 55 -1.34 18.59 -4.93
CA ARG A 55 -1.67 17.82 -3.72
C ARG A 55 -0.68 18.09 -2.61
N ALA A 56 -1.20 18.38 -1.42
CA ALA A 56 -0.38 18.49 -0.23
C ALA A 56 0.14 17.10 0.19
N PRO A 57 1.34 16.99 0.80
CA PRO A 57 1.90 15.72 1.23
C PRO A 57 0.95 14.88 2.11
N ASN A 58 0.22 15.53 3.02
CA ASN A 58 -0.74 14.85 3.89
C ASN A 58 -1.91 14.20 3.12
N ASN A 59 -2.24 14.70 1.92
CA ASN A 59 -3.31 14.15 1.09
C ASN A 59 -2.86 12.91 0.31
N LEU A 60 -1.58 12.54 0.37
CA LEU A 60 -1.05 11.32 -0.24
C LEU A 60 -1.05 10.13 0.74
N LEU A 61 -1.21 10.41 2.03
CA LEU A 61 -1.31 9.38 3.05
C LEU A 61 -2.66 8.69 2.98
N PHE A 62 -2.65 7.37 3.04
CA PHE A 62 -3.85 6.55 2.99
C PHE A 62 -4.02 5.80 4.31
N PRO A 63 -4.66 6.40 5.33
CA PRO A 63 -4.78 5.78 6.64
C PRO A 63 -5.69 4.55 6.58
N GLY A 64 -5.23 3.46 7.16
CA GLY A 64 -6.06 2.27 7.36
C GLY A 64 -6.98 2.44 8.57
N PHE A 65 -8.00 1.60 8.64
CA PHE A 65 -8.93 1.53 9.77
C PHE A 65 -8.80 0.20 10.51
N SER A 66 -9.00 0.22 11.83
CA SER A 66 -8.93 -1.00 12.64
C SER A 66 -10.16 -1.87 12.42
N ILE A 67 -9.93 -3.16 12.23
CA ILE A 67 -10.99 -4.18 12.21
C ILE A 67 -10.97 -4.90 13.55
N LYS A 68 -12.15 -5.05 14.16
CA LYS A 68 -12.30 -5.94 15.31
C LYS A 68 -12.26 -7.37 14.79
N PRO A 69 -11.26 -8.17 15.19
CA PRO A 69 -11.18 -9.53 14.71
C PRO A 69 -12.30 -10.34 15.37
N ASN A 70 -13.07 -11.09 14.58
CA ASN A 70 -14.01 -12.07 15.12
C ASN A 70 -13.23 -13.37 15.34
N LEU A 71 -12.50 -13.45 16.45
CA LEU A 71 -11.63 -14.59 16.74
C LEU A 71 -12.42 -15.71 17.41
N THR A 72 -12.33 -16.91 16.85
CA THR A 72 -12.74 -18.16 17.48
C THR A 72 -11.47 -18.99 17.74
N GLY A 73 -10.88 -18.93 18.94
CA GLY A 73 -9.62 -19.65 19.22
C GLY A 73 -8.84 -19.27 20.48
N VAL A 74 -7.57 -19.68 20.52
CA VAL A 74 -6.64 -19.64 21.67
C VAL A 74 -5.87 -18.31 21.81
N VAL A 75 -5.98 -17.42 20.82
CA VAL A 75 -5.32 -16.10 20.83
C VAL A 75 -6.22 -15.04 21.45
N ASN A 76 -5.70 -14.25 22.40
CA ASN A 76 -6.45 -13.14 22.95
C ASN A 76 -6.58 -12.03 21.91
N GLU A 77 -7.76 -11.42 21.81
CA GLU A 77 -7.99 -10.26 20.92
C GLU A 77 -7.03 -9.09 21.21
N ALA A 78 -6.60 -8.93 22.48
CA ALA A 78 -5.64 -7.91 22.88
C ALA A 78 -4.24 -8.09 22.26
N ASP A 79 -3.89 -9.32 21.87
CA ASP A 79 -2.59 -9.65 21.29
C ASP A 79 -2.58 -9.48 19.77
N VAL A 80 -3.72 -9.10 19.17
CA VAL A 80 -3.90 -9.03 17.72
C VAL A 80 -4.32 -7.63 17.32
N THR A 81 -3.52 -7.00 16.45
CA THR A 81 -3.95 -5.77 15.77
C THR A 81 -4.23 -6.07 14.30
N TRP A 82 -5.44 -5.75 13.85
CA TRP A 82 -5.83 -5.84 12.44
C TRP A 82 -6.13 -4.44 11.92
N THR A 83 -5.38 -4.01 10.90
CA THR A 83 -5.64 -2.77 10.15
C THR A 83 -5.93 -3.08 8.69
N ARG A 84 -7.03 -2.56 8.15
CA ARG A 84 -7.38 -2.67 6.72
C ARG A 84 -7.13 -1.37 5.98
N PHE A 85 -6.56 -1.49 4.79
CA PHE A 85 -6.37 -0.43 3.80
C PHE A 85 -7.21 -0.80 2.57
N ALA A 86 -8.35 -0.13 2.39
CA ALA A 86 -9.30 -0.43 1.32
C ALA A 86 -9.56 0.84 0.50
N PRO A 87 -8.81 1.09 -0.59
CA PRO A 87 -9.15 2.15 -1.53
C PRO A 87 -10.52 1.87 -2.18
N ASP A 88 -11.17 2.91 -2.68
CA ASP A 88 -12.48 2.81 -3.34
C ASP A 88 -12.32 2.30 -4.78
N ILE A 89 -11.86 1.06 -4.90
CA ILE A 89 -11.68 0.31 -6.14
C ILE A 89 -12.00 -1.17 -5.89
N GLU A 90 -12.29 -1.91 -6.96
CA GLU A 90 -12.70 -3.31 -6.86
C GLU A 90 -11.50 -4.27 -6.81
N ASP A 91 -10.34 -3.85 -7.32
CA ASP A 91 -9.21 -4.74 -7.58
C ASP A 91 -8.60 -5.35 -6.32
N PHE A 92 -8.49 -4.58 -5.22
CA PHE A 92 -7.82 -5.03 -4.01
C PHE A 92 -8.16 -4.24 -2.75
N ALA A 93 -7.95 -4.90 -1.61
CA ALA A 93 -7.76 -4.31 -0.30
C ALA A 93 -6.61 -5.04 0.41
N ILE A 94 -5.88 -4.35 1.29
CA ILE A 94 -4.75 -4.92 2.04
C ILE A 94 -5.11 -5.00 3.52
N ASP A 95 -4.94 -6.19 4.10
CA ASP A 95 -5.04 -6.42 5.53
C ASP A 95 -3.66 -6.60 6.15
N LYS A 96 -3.36 -5.78 7.16
CA LYS A 96 -2.20 -5.95 8.02
C LYS A 96 -2.66 -6.57 9.34
N LEU A 97 -2.26 -7.80 9.55
CA LEU A 97 -2.33 -8.48 10.84
C LEU A 97 -0.99 -8.35 11.56
N SER A 98 -1.00 -7.97 12.84
CA SER A 98 0.19 -8.04 13.70
C SER A 98 -0.16 -8.75 14.99
N LEU A 99 0.69 -9.71 15.35
CA LEU A 99 0.53 -10.56 16.52
C LEU A 99 1.61 -10.18 17.53
N ASN A 100 1.21 -9.72 18.70
CA ASN A 100 2.09 -9.42 19.82
C ASN A 100 2.29 -10.69 20.63
N LEU A 101 3.07 -11.63 20.12
CA LEU A 101 3.29 -12.91 20.80
C LEU A 101 4.47 -12.79 21.77
N VAL A 102 4.18 -13.00 23.06
CA VAL A 102 5.20 -13.27 24.08
C VAL A 102 5.54 -14.76 23.98
N ASN A 103 6.65 -15.08 23.30
CA ASN A 103 7.28 -16.41 23.14
C ASN A 103 6.64 -17.38 22.14
N PHE A 104 7.39 -17.68 21.07
CA PHE A 104 7.29 -18.95 20.36
C PHE A 104 8.33 -19.90 20.95
N ILE A 105 7.90 -21.00 21.60
CA ILE A 105 8.78 -22.15 21.81
C ILE A 105 8.59 -23.07 20.60
N HIS A 106 9.55 -23.05 19.68
CA HIS A 106 9.61 -23.96 18.56
C HIS A 106 10.25 -25.28 19.01
N TYR A 107 9.47 -26.35 19.10
CA TYR A 107 10.00 -27.71 19.13
C TYR A 107 9.84 -28.31 17.73
N SER A 108 10.95 -28.77 17.14
CA SER A 108 10.90 -29.71 16.02
C SER A 108 11.33 -31.09 16.52
N THR A 109 10.74 -32.13 15.95
CA THR A 109 11.38 -33.44 15.84
C THR A 109 12.39 -33.42 14.70
#